data_AF-A0A7J9CSM4-F1
#
_entry.id   AF-A0A7J9CSM4-F1
#
_cell.length_a   1.000
_cell.length_b   1.000
_cell.length_c   1.000
_cell.angle_alpha   90.00
_cell.angle_beta   90.00
_cell.angle_gamma   90.00
#
_symmetry.space_group_name_H-M   'P 1'
#
loop_
_entity.id
_entity.type
_entity.pdbx_description
1 polymer ?
#
loop_
_entity_poly.entity_id
_entity_poly.type
_entity_poly.pdbx_seq_one_letter_code
_entity_poly.pdbx_strand_id
1 'polypeptide(L)'
;MGLLDDLEKVMEMGLEPPQDMPQVFKDCIQDLGGSEIKLVSQKFLQVSDLRSQQNRLSMSLKQIRSPFLNEDEERMLNAKTQMPVTLVEP
;
A
#
# COMPACT_ATOMS: atom_id res chain seq x y z
N MET A 1 18.65 -4.21 4.79
CA MET A 1 17.84 -5.42 4.54
C MET A 1 17.17 -5.20 3.21
N GLY A 2 17.58 -5.98 2.23
CA GLY A 2 17.38 -5.73 0.80
C GLY A 2 15.99 -6.13 0.32
N LEU A 3 15.63 -5.66 -0.87
CA LEU A 3 14.33 -5.85 -1.50
C LEU A 3 13.99 -7.30 -1.88
N LEU A 4 15.02 -8.12 -2.11
CA LEU A 4 14.89 -9.57 -2.31
C LEU A 4 14.43 -10.24 -1.01
N ASP A 5 15.00 -9.80 0.13
CA ASP A 5 14.66 -10.32 1.46
C ASP A 5 13.17 -10.18 1.78
N ASP A 6 12.51 -9.07 1.38
CA ASP A 6 11.09 -8.87 1.66
C ASP A 6 10.19 -9.78 0.82
N LEU A 7 10.46 -9.95 -0.48
CA LEU A 7 9.66 -10.81 -1.35
C LEU A 7 9.87 -12.30 -1.04
N GLU A 8 11.13 -12.72 -0.86
CA GLU A 8 11.47 -14.08 -0.44
C GLU A 8 10.81 -14.42 0.90
N LYS A 9 10.78 -13.47 1.84
CA LYS A 9 10.12 -13.64 3.14
C LYS A 9 8.60 -13.70 3.05
N VAL A 10 7.96 -12.95 2.14
CA VAL A 10 6.51 -13.08 1.87
C VAL A 10 6.19 -14.49 1.37
N MET A 11 6.99 -15.01 0.44
CA MET A 11 6.84 -16.37 -0.08
C MET A 11 7.12 -17.44 0.99
N GLU A 12 8.19 -17.29 1.76
CA GLU A 12 8.58 -18.21 2.85
C GLU A 12 7.50 -18.31 3.93
N MET A 13 6.80 -17.21 4.23
CA MET A 13 5.70 -17.20 5.19
C MET A 13 4.35 -17.64 4.61
N GLY A 14 4.32 -18.16 3.37
CA GLY A 14 3.10 -18.67 2.75
C GLY A 14 2.03 -17.60 2.51
N LEU A 15 2.44 -16.35 2.36
CA LEU A 15 1.54 -15.21 2.11
C LEU A 15 1.29 -14.99 0.61
N GLU A 16 1.74 -15.92 -0.24
CA GLU A 16 1.39 -16.00 -1.65
C GLU A 16 0.56 -17.28 -1.92
N PRO A 17 -0.59 -17.20 -2.61
CA PRO A 17 -1.20 -15.95 -3.08
C PRO A 17 -1.67 -15.08 -1.91
N PRO A 18 -1.80 -13.75 -2.10
CA PRO A 18 -2.22 -12.85 -1.05
C PRO A 18 -3.57 -13.29 -0.48
N GLN A 19 -3.72 -13.14 0.84
CA GLN A 19 -5.01 -13.38 1.48
C GLN A 19 -6.06 -12.42 0.90
N ASP A 20 -7.27 -12.94 0.73
CA ASP A 20 -8.38 -12.13 0.25
C ASP A 20 -8.75 -11.03 1.27
N MET A 21 -9.21 -9.89 0.76
CA MET A 21 -9.58 -8.75 1.60
C MET A 21 -10.82 -9.11 2.45
N PRO A 22 -10.84 -8.79 3.76
CA PRO A 22 -12.04 -8.99 4.59
C PRO A 22 -13.27 -8.29 4.02
N GLN A 23 -14.45 -8.93 4.13
CA GLN A 23 -15.69 -8.46 3.49
C GLN A 23 -16.07 -7.02 3.90
N VAL A 24 -15.86 -6.65 5.17
CA VAL A 24 -16.14 -5.29 5.66
C VAL A 24 -15.45 -4.18 4.85
N PHE A 25 -14.22 -4.42 4.39
CA PHE A 25 -13.49 -3.46 3.56
C PHE A 25 -14.01 -3.45 2.12
N LYS A 26 -14.43 -4.60 1.60
CA LYS A 26 -15.07 -4.69 0.27
C LYS A 26 -16.37 -3.91 0.25
N ASP A 27 -17.19 -4.05 1.29
CA ASP A 27 -18.45 -3.33 1.46
C ASP A 27 -18.18 -1.82 1.56
N CYS A 28 -17.19 -1.41 2.36
CA CYS A 28 -16.78 0.00 2.47
C CYS A 28 -16.34 0.60 1.12
N ILE A 29 -15.52 -0.13 0.34
CA ILE A 29 -15.11 0.31 -1.00
C ILE A 29 -16.32 0.49 -1.91
N GLN A 30 -17.27 -0.45 -1.86
CA GLN A 30 -18.49 -0.40 -2.65
C GLN A 30 -19.39 0.79 -2.26
N ASP A 31 -19.53 1.07 -0.96
CA ASP A 31 -20.30 2.22 -0.44
C ASP A 31 -19.70 3.56 -0.85
N LEU A 32 -18.37 3.61 -1.03
CA LEU A 32 -17.66 4.76 -1.60
C LEU A 32 -17.76 4.85 -3.13
N GLY A 33 -18.50 3.94 -3.78
CA GLY A 33 -18.66 3.88 -5.23
C GLY A 33 -17.48 3.23 -5.96
N GLY A 34 -16.55 2.61 -5.23
CA GLY A 34 -15.44 1.84 -5.80
C GLY A 34 -15.90 0.47 -6.29
N SER A 35 -15.27 -0.04 -7.34
CA SER A 35 -15.63 -1.33 -7.95
C SER A 35 -14.43 -2.20 -8.30
N GLU A 36 -13.24 -1.61 -8.43
CA GLU A 36 -12.04 -2.31 -8.87
C GLU A 36 -11.05 -2.43 -7.71
N ILE A 37 -11.05 -3.59 -7.05
CA ILE A 37 -10.14 -3.87 -5.93
C ILE A 37 -8.81 -4.40 -6.48
N LYS A 38 -7.72 -3.71 -6.15
CA LYS A 38 -6.35 -4.09 -6.52
C LYS A 38 -5.44 -4.10 -5.30
N LEU A 39 -4.60 -5.13 -5.17
CA LEU A 39 -3.53 -5.14 -4.18
C LEU A 39 -2.40 -4.21 -4.65
N VAL A 40 -2.31 -3.03 -4.05
CA VAL A 40 -1.26 -2.05 -4.37
C VAL A 40 0.08 -2.42 -3.74
N SER A 41 0.08 -2.78 -2.46
CA SER A 41 1.29 -3.19 -1.74
C SER A 41 0.96 -4.08 -0.55
N GLN A 42 1.90 -4.97 -0.19
CA GLN A 42 1.90 -5.73 1.05
C GLN A 42 3.30 -5.64 1.62
N LYS A 43 3.41 -5.21 2.88
CA LYS A 43 4.69 -4.86 3.51
C LYS A 43 4.73 -5.32 4.97
N PHE A 44 5.90 -5.76 5.42
CA PHE A 44 6.21 -5.85 6.85
C PHE A 44 6.51 -4.48 7.41
N LEU A 45 5.72 -4.06 8.40
CA LEU A 45 5.93 -2.78 9.08
C LEU A 45 7.33 -2.75 9.68
N GLN A 46 8.06 -1.69 9.35
CA GLN A 46 9.37 -1.43 9.92
C GLN A 46 9.23 -0.60 11.19
N VAL A 47 10.26 -0.62 12.03
CA VAL A 47 10.29 0.18 13.27
C VAL A 47 10.02 1.66 13.00
N SER A 48 10.43 2.19 11.85
CA SER A 48 10.11 3.57 11.43
C SER A 48 8.62 3.83 11.28
N ASP A 49 7.87 2.86 10.73
CA ASP A 49 6.43 3.00 10.48
C ASP A 49 5.63 3.02 11.80
N LEU A 50 6.16 2.38 12.85
CA LEU A 50 5.50 2.26 14.15
C LEU A 50 5.89 3.35 15.16
N ARG A 51 6.89 4.19 14.84
CA ARG A 51 7.32 5.27 15.74
C ARG A 51 6.34 6.44 15.66
N SER A 52 5.67 6.73 16.78
CA SER A 52 4.71 7.84 16.90
C SER A 52 5.26 9.23 16.56
N GLN A 53 6.58 9.42 16.59
CA GLN A 53 7.20 10.69 16.19
C GLN A 53 7.32 10.85 14.67
N GLN A 54 7.20 9.77 13.89
CA GLN A 54 7.41 9.80 12.44
C GLN A 54 6.11 9.96 11.66
N ASN A 55 4.97 9.53 12.22
CA ASN A 55 3.61 9.69 11.66
C ASN A 55 3.54 9.43 10.15
N ARG A 56 4.24 8.39 9.69
CA ARG A 56 4.32 8.05 8.27
C ARG A 56 4.37 6.54 8.07
N LEU A 57 3.81 6.11 6.96
CA LEU A 57 4.04 4.79 6.40
C LEU A 57 5.06 4.90 5.26
N SER A 58 6.23 4.29 5.40
CA SER A 58 7.22 4.28 4.33
C SER A 58 6.79 3.28 3.25
N MET A 59 6.60 3.76 2.01
CA MET A 59 6.29 2.91 0.86
C MET A 59 7.38 3.04 -0.19
N SER A 60 7.98 1.91 -0.58
CA SER A 60 8.99 1.87 -1.64
C SER A 60 8.31 1.61 -2.98
N LEU A 61 8.69 2.35 -4.03
CA LEU A 61 8.17 2.15 -5.39
C LEU A 61 8.36 0.71 -5.88
N LYS A 62 9.41 0.03 -5.43
CA LYS A 62 9.71 -1.35 -5.79
C LYS A 62 8.76 -2.38 -5.15
N GLN A 63 7.98 -1.98 -4.16
CA GLN A 63 6.99 -2.82 -3.46
C GLN A 63 5.56 -2.56 -3.96
N ILE A 64 5.40 -1.69 -4.97
CA ILE A 64 4.12 -1.42 -5.62
C ILE A 64 3.88 -2.50 -6.68
N ARG A 65 2.83 -3.29 -6.49
CA ARG A 65 2.46 -4.42 -7.37
C ARG A 65 1.55 -4.00 -8.51
N SER A 66 0.81 -2.90 -8.35
CA SER A 66 -0.15 -2.41 -9.34
C SER A 66 -0.11 -0.88 -9.39
N PRO A 67 -0.09 -0.28 -10.59
CA PRO A 67 -0.20 1.16 -10.73
C PRO A 67 -1.56 1.62 -10.19
N PHE A 68 -1.54 2.67 -9.37
CA PHE A 68 -2.72 3.20 -8.69
C PHE A 68 -2.82 4.73 -8.76
N LEU A 69 -1.79 5.40 -9.27
CA LEU A 69 -1.77 6.84 -9.48
C LEU A 69 -2.29 7.14 -10.89
N ASN A 70 -3.04 8.22 -11.03
CA ASN A 70 -3.33 8.81 -12.33
C ASN A 70 -2.13 9.66 -12.83
N GLU A 71 -2.21 10.14 -14.07
CA GLU A 71 -1.10 10.89 -14.70
C GLU A 71 -0.69 12.15 -13.94
N ASP A 72 -1.66 12.89 -13.38
CA ASP A 72 -1.39 14.12 -12.63
C ASP A 72 -0.74 13.79 -11.28
N GLU A 73 -1.23 12.75 -10.61
CA GLU A 73 -0.65 12.23 -9.37
C GLU A 73 0.79 11.72 -9.58
N GLU A 74 1.05 11.04 -10.68
CA GLU A 74 2.39 10.58 -11.04
C GLU A 74 3.34 11.77 -11.30
N ARG A 75 2.87 12.82 -11.98
CA ARG A 75 3.64 14.07 -12.17
C ARG A 75 3.95 14.74 -10.83
N MET A 76 2.98 14.84 -9.93
CA MET A 76 3.16 15.42 -8.60
C MET A 76 4.18 14.62 -7.76
N LEU A 77 4.09 13.29 -7.80
CA LEU A 77 5.04 12.40 -7.12
C LEU A 77 6.46 12.58 -7.66
N ASN A 78 6.63 12.61 -8.98
CA ASN A 78 7.93 12.81 -9.64
C ASN A 78 8.54 14.19 -9.33
N ALA A 79 7.69 15.22 -9.18
CA ALA A 79 8.09 16.54 -8.72
C ALA A 79 8.36 16.62 -7.20
N LYS A 80 8.22 15.50 -6.46
CA LYS A 80 8.35 15.42 -4.99
C LYS A 80 7.42 16.40 -4.26
N THR A 81 6.25 16.65 -4.84
CA THR A 81 5.25 17.55 -4.28
C THR A 81 4.38 16.77 -3.30
N GLN A 82 4.00 17.40 -2.20
CA GLN A 82 3.05 16.80 -1.26
C GLN A 82 1.65 16.78 -1.86
N MET A 83 0.93 15.69 -1.61
CA MET A 83 -0.41 15.47 -2.12
C MET A 83 -1.34 15.25 -0.93
N PRO A 84 -2.42 16.04 -0.78
CA PRO A 84 -3.44 15.76 0.22
C PRO A 84 -4.20 14.50 -0.19
N VAL A 85 -4.32 13.55 0.73
CA VAL A 85 -5.06 12.31 0.52
C VAL A 85 -6.00 12.08 1.70
N THR A 86 -7.19 11.56 1.43
CA THR A 86 -8.13 11.14 2.46
C THR A 86 -7.82 9.71 2.85
N LEU A 87 -7.46 9.49 4.11
CA LEU A 87 -7.36 8.14 4.67
C LEU A 87 -8.75 7.70 5.11
N VAL A 88 -9.22 6.56 4.59
CA VAL A 88 -10.42 5.89 5.08
C VAL A 88 -9.99 4.92 6.16
N GLU A 89 -10.44 5.15 7.39
CA GLU A 89 -10.17 4.24 8.50
C GLU A 89 -11.02 2.95 8.37
N PRO A 90 -10.57 1.83 8.95
CA PRO A 90 -11.33 0.59 9.02
C PRO A 90 -12.70 0.70 9.69
#